data_AF-A0AAD9C2X6-F1
#
_entry.id   AF-A0AAD9C2X6-F1
#
_cell.length_a   1.000
_cell.length_b   1.000
_cell.length_c   1.000
_cell.angle_alpha   90.00
_cell.angle_beta   90.00
_cell.angle_gamma   90.00
#
_symmetry.space_group_name_H-M   'P 1'
#
loop_
_entity.id
_entity.type
_entity.pdbx_description
1 polymer ?
#
loop_
_entity_poly.entity_id
_entity_poly.type
_entity_poly.pdbx_seq_one_letter_code
_entity_poly.pdbx_strand_id
1 'polypeptide(L)'
;MMQMQDLSKLDVNSFDAVIFPGGNGIIKNLSTFVKDGKDCKLQGDVDKVLKDFHRSRKPIGLASMATVLACRVLPSIEVTMGYEKDENTRWGNWPHTNMVQAVKSMGARHNVPFVDEKNKVVSTPSFMWETEYHYHYIFDGIGNMVKHVMRMSTK
;
A
#
# COMPACT_ATOMS: atom_id res chain seq x y z
N MET A 1 9.24 -24.18 3.34
CA MET A 1 9.93 -24.08 2.03
C MET A 1 9.50 -22.76 1.41
N MET A 2 10.43 -21.81 1.24
CA MET A 2 10.11 -20.51 0.63
C MET A 2 9.95 -20.73 -0.88
N GLN A 3 8.74 -20.59 -1.40
CA GLN A 3 8.49 -20.64 -2.84
C GLN A 3 8.57 -19.22 -3.39
N MET A 4 9.51 -18.97 -4.30
CA MET A 4 9.61 -17.74 -5.06
C MET A 4 9.23 -18.05 -6.50
N GLN A 5 8.25 -17.32 -7.02
CA GLN A 5 7.76 -17.47 -8.39
C GLN A 5 7.76 -16.11 -9.06
N ASP A 6 7.89 -16.12 -10.38
CA ASP A 6 7.74 -14.92 -11.19
C ASP A 6 6.31 -14.38 -11.05
N LEU A 7 6.17 -13.07 -10.81
CA LEU A 7 4.88 -12.41 -10.64
C LEU A 7 3.99 -12.57 -11.87
N SER A 8 4.60 -12.65 -13.07
CA SER A 8 3.88 -12.88 -14.34
C SER A 8 3.11 -14.20 -14.38
N LYS A 9 3.47 -15.18 -13.53
CA LYS A 9 2.80 -16.49 -13.43
C LYS A 9 1.63 -16.50 -12.44
N LEU A 10 1.37 -15.39 -11.75
CA LEU A 10 0.30 -15.31 -10.76
C LEU A 10 -1.07 -15.42 -11.43
N ASP A 11 -1.83 -16.45 -11.06
CA ASP A 11 -3.26 -16.55 -11.32
C ASP A 11 -4.05 -16.11 -10.08
N VAL A 12 -4.81 -15.02 -10.22
CA VAL A 12 -5.63 -14.45 -9.13
C VAL A 12 -6.61 -15.46 -8.56
N ASN A 13 -7.05 -16.46 -9.32
CA ASN A 13 -8.00 -17.47 -8.83
C ASN A 13 -7.39 -18.42 -7.80
N SER A 14 -6.06 -18.55 -7.80
CA SER A 14 -5.32 -19.43 -6.88
C SER A 14 -5.06 -18.83 -5.50
N PHE A 15 -5.46 -17.56 -5.27
CA PHE A 15 -5.18 -16.84 -4.02
C PHE A 15 -6.42 -16.12 -3.50
N ASP A 16 -6.55 -15.98 -2.18
CA ASP A 16 -7.69 -15.27 -1.56
C ASP A 16 -7.40 -13.78 -1.28
N ALA A 17 -6.13 -13.36 -1.33
CA ALA A 17 -5.68 -11.99 -1.09
C ALA A 17 -4.30 -11.71 -1.70
N VAL A 18 -3.92 -10.45 -1.75
CA VAL A 18 -2.55 -10.01 -2.04
C VAL A 18 -2.09 -8.96 -1.04
N ILE A 19 -0.82 -9.02 -0.63
CA ILE A 19 -0.20 -8.01 0.21
C ILE A 19 1.07 -7.52 -0.48
N PHE A 20 1.21 -6.20 -0.60
CA PHE A 20 2.43 -5.54 -1.05
C PHE A 20 3.15 -4.91 0.16
N PRO A 21 4.28 -5.50 0.60
CA PRO A 21 5.17 -4.84 1.55
C PRO A 21 5.71 -3.52 1.01
N GLY A 22 6.16 -2.66 1.91
CA GLY A 22 6.72 -1.35 1.56
C GLY A 22 8.18 -1.38 1.13
N GLY A 23 8.82 -0.21 1.19
CA GLY A 23 10.23 0.00 0.89
C GLY A 23 10.49 0.67 -0.46
N ASN A 24 11.72 1.16 -0.63
CA ASN A 24 12.11 1.98 -1.77
C ASN A 24 11.99 1.27 -3.14
N GLY A 25 11.99 -0.07 -3.17
CA GLY A 25 11.78 -0.84 -4.39
C GLY A 25 10.44 -0.57 -5.05
N ILE A 26 9.43 -0.15 -4.29
CA ILE A 26 8.12 0.23 -4.83
C ILE A 26 8.23 1.39 -5.82
N ILE A 27 8.95 2.45 -5.43
CA ILE A 27 9.06 3.69 -6.22
C ILE A 27 10.22 3.68 -7.23
N LYS A 28 11.14 2.71 -7.11
CA LYS A 28 12.32 2.56 -7.97
C LYS A 28 12.20 1.45 -9.01
N ASN A 29 11.59 0.32 -8.63
CA ASN A 29 11.59 -0.91 -9.46
C ASN A 29 10.19 -1.27 -9.95
N LEU A 30 9.18 -1.13 -9.08
CA LEU A 30 7.80 -1.51 -9.40
C LEU A 30 6.98 -0.36 -10.00
N SER A 31 7.55 0.84 -10.03
CA SER A 31 6.98 2.01 -10.66
C SER A 31 8.05 3.01 -11.09
N THR A 32 7.67 3.99 -11.91
CA THR A 32 8.52 5.13 -12.29
C THR A 32 8.34 6.33 -11.35
N PHE A 33 7.82 6.13 -10.13
CA PHE A 33 7.44 7.22 -9.23
C PHE A 33 8.56 8.21 -8.91
N VAL A 34 9.80 7.74 -8.73
CA VAL A 34 10.94 8.64 -8.49
C VAL A 34 11.13 9.65 -9.63
N LYS A 35 10.86 9.25 -10.88
CA LYS A 35 11.03 10.09 -12.06
C LYS A 35 9.77 10.91 -12.40
N ASP A 36 8.62 10.25 -12.36
CA ASP A 36 7.38 10.77 -12.94
C ASP A 36 6.36 11.21 -11.87
N GLY A 37 6.65 11.02 -10.58
CA GLY A 37 5.81 11.42 -9.47
C GLY A 37 4.37 10.92 -9.59
N LYS A 38 3.40 11.84 -9.53
CA LYS A 38 1.97 11.51 -9.64
C LYS A 38 1.58 10.84 -10.98
N ASP A 39 2.36 11.07 -12.03
CA ASP A 39 2.09 10.58 -13.39
C ASP A 39 2.82 9.25 -13.68
N CYS A 40 3.37 8.62 -12.64
CA CYS A 40 4.14 7.39 -12.76
C CYS A 40 3.39 6.24 -13.45
N LYS A 41 4.16 5.32 -14.00
CA LYS A 41 3.69 4.05 -14.54
C LYS A 41 4.15 2.93 -13.64
N LEU A 42 3.31 1.91 -13.51
CA LEU A 42 3.69 0.69 -12.80
C LEU A 42 4.38 -0.27 -13.75
N GLN A 43 5.19 -1.18 -13.18
CA GLN A 43 5.60 -2.39 -13.88
C GLN A 43 4.35 -3.20 -14.27
N GLY A 44 4.36 -3.80 -15.47
CA GLY A 44 3.15 -4.36 -16.09
C GLY A 44 2.47 -5.48 -15.29
N ASP A 45 3.23 -6.38 -14.68
CA ASP A 45 2.68 -7.47 -13.86
C ASP A 45 2.08 -6.93 -12.56
N VAL A 46 2.70 -5.91 -11.95
CA VAL A 46 2.15 -5.27 -10.74
C VAL A 46 0.82 -4.58 -11.04
N ASP A 47 0.73 -3.83 -12.14
CA ASP A 47 -0.51 -3.21 -12.62
C ASP A 47 -1.61 -4.27 -12.83
N LYS A 48 -1.28 -5.34 -13.57
CA LYS A 48 -2.19 -6.45 -13.84
C LYS A 48 -2.69 -7.10 -12.54
N VAL A 49 -1.78 -7.45 -11.63
CA VAL A 49 -2.12 -8.10 -10.36
C VAL A 49 -3.05 -7.22 -9.54
N LEU A 50 -2.75 -5.94 -9.35
CA LEU A 50 -3.63 -5.04 -8.59
C LEU A 50 -5.03 -4.94 -9.18
N LYS A 51 -5.15 -4.79 -10.50
CA LYS A 51 -6.44 -4.73 -11.20
C LYS A 51 -7.20 -6.06 -11.12
N ASP A 52 -6.50 -7.19 -11.24
CA ASP A 52 -7.11 -8.51 -11.18
C ASP A 52 -7.68 -8.82 -9.79
N PHE A 53 -6.94 -8.52 -8.71
CA PHE A 53 -7.44 -8.68 -7.34
C PHE A 53 -8.62 -7.74 -7.05
N HIS A 54 -8.53 -6.47 -7.45
CA HIS A 54 -9.62 -5.50 -7.27
C HIS A 54 -10.90 -5.92 -8.02
N ARG A 55 -10.77 -6.29 -9.31
CA ARG A 55 -11.88 -6.77 -10.15
C ARG A 55 -12.51 -8.05 -9.59
N SER A 56 -11.69 -8.94 -9.03
CA SER A 56 -12.14 -10.19 -8.41
C SER A 56 -12.71 -10.00 -6.99
N ARG A 57 -12.78 -8.75 -6.50
CA ARG A 57 -13.27 -8.42 -5.14
C ARG A 57 -12.51 -9.18 -4.05
N LYS A 58 -11.21 -9.35 -4.24
CA LYS A 58 -10.29 -9.97 -3.27
C LYS A 58 -9.48 -8.88 -2.55
N PRO A 59 -9.27 -8.99 -1.24
CA PRO A 59 -8.62 -7.94 -0.47
C PRO A 59 -7.16 -7.72 -0.84
N ILE A 60 -6.76 -6.45 -0.77
CA ILE A 60 -5.42 -5.95 -1.07
C ILE A 60 -4.87 -5.26 0.18
N GLY A 61 -3.72 -5.74 0.68
CA GLY A 61 -2.99 -5.10 1.78
C GLY A 61 -1.79 -4.29 1.27
N LEU A 62 -1.59 -3.09 1.80
CA LEU A 62 -0.56 -2.14 1.36
C LEU A 62 0.19 -1.57 2.56
N ALA A 63 1.50 -1.73 2.60
CA ALA A 63 2.34 -1.14 3.65
C ALA A 63 3.22 0.00 3.10
N SER A 64 3.27 1.13 3.80
CA SER A 64 4.17 2.25 3.51
C SER A 64 4.05 2.72 2.05
N MET A 65 5.16 2.72 1.29
CA MET A 65 5.20 3.20 -0.09
C MET A 65 4.35 2.36 -1.06
N ALA A 66 3.98 1.12 -0.71
CA ALA A 66 3.15 0.25 -1.55
C ALA A 66 1.81 0.91 -1.95
N THR A 67 1.30 1.80 -1.10
CA THR A 67 0.06 2.54 -1.34
C THR A 67 0.09 3.33 -2.65
N VAL A 68 1.27 3.82 -3.08
CA VAL A 68 1.47 4.49 -4.38
C VAL A 68 0.97 3.64 -5.54
N LEU A 69 1.22 2.32 -5.51
CA LEU A 69 0.88 1.42 -6.59
C LEU A 69 -0.64 1.37 -6.78
N ALA A 70 -1.38 1.12 -5.70
CA ALA A 70 -2.84 1.00 -5.75
C ALA A 70 -3.50 2.34 -6.10
N CYS A 71 -3.04 3.45 -5.50
CA CYS A 71 -3.56 4.79 -5.81
C CYS A 71 -3.42 5.16 -7.28
N ARG A 72 -2.37 4.66 -7.94
CA ARG A 72 -2.14 4.96 -9.35
C ARG A 72 -3.11 4.25 -10.30
N VAL A 73 -3.57 3.04 -9.96
CA VAL A 73 -4.29 2.16 -10.90
C VAL A 73 -5.73 1.83 -10.50
N LEU A 74 -6.08 1.98 -9.22
CA LEU A 74 -7.43 1.68 -8.72
C LEU A 74 -8.25 2.97 -8.59
N PRO A 75 -9.49 2.99 -9.10
CA PRO A 75 -10.32 4.19 -9.04
C PRO A 75 -10.91 4.40 -7.65
N SER A 76 -10.87 5.63 -7.14
CA SER A 76 -11.63 6.06 -5.95
C SER A 76 -11.42 5.18 -4.72
N ILE A 77 -10.16 4.85 -4.42
CA ILE A 77 -9.80 4.15 -3.19
C ILE A 77 -9.53 5.12 -2.06
N GLU A 78 -9.72 4.64 -0.85
CA GLU A 78 -9.35 5.32 0.37
C GLU A 78 -8.20 4.58 1.05
N VAL A 79 -7.19 5.31 1.50
CA VAL A 79 -5.93 4.74 2.00
C VAL A 79 -5.31 5.60 3.10
N THR A 80 -4.30 5.07 3.76
CA THR A 80 -3.40 5.79 4.64
C THR A 80 -1.95 5.57 4.23
N MET A 81 -1.16 6.64 4.30
CA MET A 81 0.30 6.62 4.22
C MET A 81 0.93 7.26 5.46
N GLY A 82 0.12 7.67 6.45
CA GLY A 82 0.60 8.35 7.65
C GLY A 82 0.02 9.73 7.82
N TYR A 83 0.81 10.66 8.34
CA TYR A 83 0.42 12.05 8.47
C TYR A 83 0.74 12.86 7.21
N GLU A 84 -0.05 13.91 6.99
CA GLU A 84 0.09 14.81 5.83
C GLU A 84 1.05 15.97 6.05
N LYS A 85 1.44 16.21 7.30
CA LYS A 85 2.38 17.26 7.69
C LYS A 85 3.57 16.63 8.40
N ASP A 86 4.74 17.17 8.11
CA ASP A 86 5.95 16.80 8.84
C ASP A 86 5.93 17.55 10.17
N GLU A 87 5.25 16.94 11.15
CA GLU A 87 5.18 17.47 12.50
C GLU A 87 6.18 16.72 13.37
N ASN A 88 7.17 17.46 13.89
CA ASN A 88 8.05 16.95 14.93
C ASN A 88 7.25 16.80 16.22
N THR A 89 6.64 15.62 16.37
CA THR A 89 5.90 15.26 17.56
C THR A 89 6.76 14.37 18.46
N ARG A 90 6.29 14.15 19.69
CA ARG A 90 6.88 13.12 20.58
C ARG A 90 6.89 11.70 19.97
N TRP A 91 6.16 11.50 18.88
CA TRP A 91 6.05 10.24 18.16
C TRP A 91 6.93 10.22 16.90
N GLY A 92 7.87 11.15 16.73
CA GLY A 92 8.77 11.20 15.57
C GLY A 92 8.26 12.01 14.38
N ASN A 93 9.13 12.16 13.38
CA ASN A 93 8.90 12.96 12.18
C ASN A 93 8.29 12.13 11.04
N TRP A 94 7.67 12.81 10.09
CA TRP A 94 6.99 12.23 8.92
C TRP A 94 7.64 12.75 7.63
N PRO A 95 8.83 12.26 7.24
CA PRO A 95 9.64 12.85 6.17
C PRO A 95 9.06 12.65 4.76
N HIS A 96 8.02 11.82 4.61
CA HIS A 96 7.46 11.41 3.32
C HIS A 96 6.11 12.07 2.98
N THR A 97 5.79 13.21 3.59
CA THR A 97 4.52 13.94 3.39
C THR A 97 4.26 14.36 1.94
N ASN A 98 5.32 14.64 1.16
CA ASN A 98 5.22 14.91 -0.27
C ASN A 98 4.60 13.74 -1.06
N MET A 99 4.89 12.49 -0.67
CA MET A 99 4.28 11.31 -1.29
C MET A 99 2.79 11.22 -0.97
N VAL A 100 2.41 11.62 0.24
CA VAL A 100 1.00 11.68 0.67
C VAL A 100 0.21 12.68 -0.20
N GLN A 101 0.79 13.84 -0.49
CA GLN A 101 0.17 14.80 -1.40
C GLN A 101 0.07 14.26 -2.84
N ALA A 102 1.11 13.59 -3.33
CA ALA A 102 1.09 12.98 -4.66
C ALA A 102 -0.02 11.94 -4.82
N VAL A 103 -0.23 11.04 -3.84
CA VAL A 103 -1.32 10.04 -3.93
C VAL A 103 -2.72 10.67 -3.87
N LYS A 104 -2.90 11.77 -3.14
CA LYS A 104 -4.15 12.54 -3.16
C LYS A 104 -4.40 13.13 -4.54
N SER A 105 -3.36 13.67 -5.20
CA SER A 105 -3.46 14.15 -6.58
C SER A 105 -3.73 13.03 -7.61
N MET A 106 -3.48 11.76 -7.27
CA MET A 106 -3.90 10.60 -8.08
C MET A 106 -5.39 10.27 -7.90
N GLY A 107 -6.12 10.96 -7.01
CA GLY A 107 -7.56 10.77 -6.78
C GLY A 107 -7.89 9.86 -5.60
N ALA A 108 -6.90 9.45 -4.80
CA ALA A 108 -7.15 8.71 -3.56
C ALA A 108 -7.60 9.65 -2.44
N ARG A 109 -8.50 9.17 -1.56
CA ARG A 109 -8.75 9.86 -0.29
C ARG A 109 -7.79 9.33 0.76
N HIS A 110 -7.09 10.23 1.43
CA HIS A 110 -6.09 9.88 2.42
C HIS A 110 -6.61 10.18 3.83
N ASN A 111 -6.76 9.14 4.66
CA ASN A 111 -7.30 9.19 6.02
C ASN A 111 -6.51 8.23 6.94
N VAL A 112 -6.55 8.37 8.26
CA VAL A 112 -5.76 7.53 9.21
C VAL A 112 -6.64 7.00 10.35
N PRO A 113 -6.53 5.71 10.76
CA PRO A 113 -6.08 4.54 9.98
C PRO A 113 -7.17 4.12 8.98
N PHE A 114 -6.82 3.41 7.90
CA PHE A 114 -7.82 3.19 6.84
C PHE A 114 -7.98 1.75 6.34
N VAL A 115 -9.23 1.31 6.42
CA VAL A 115 -9.79 0.09 5.83
C VAL A 115 -10.88 0.51 4.85
N ASP A 116 -10.62 0.34 3.55
CA ASP A 116 -11.59 0.57 2.48
C ASP A 116 -12.44 -0.67 2.29
N GLU A 117 -13.52 -0.79 3.07
CA GLU A 117 -14.48 -1.89 2.95
C GLU A 117 -15.09 -1.96 1.55
N LYS A 118 -15.33 -0.80 0.91
CA LYS A 118 -15.94 -0.75 -0.42
C LYS A 118 -15.02 -1.34 -1.47
N ASN A 119 -13.73 -1.00 -1.46
CA ASN A 119 -12.75 -1.49 -2.44
C ASN A 119 -11.97 -2.72 -1.96
N LYS A 120 -12.18 -3.16 -0.71
CA LYS A 120 -11.38 -4.19 -0.02
C LYS A 120 -9.88 -3.87 -0.01
N VAL A 121 -9.54 -2.61 0.24
CA VAL A 121 -8.15 -2.16 0.34
C VAL A 121 -7.83 -1.84 1.79
N VAL A 122 -6.76 -2.42 2.33
CA VAL A 122 -6.29 -2.14 3.68
C VAL A 122 -4.89 -1.55 3.58
N SER A 123 -4.66 -0.44 4.27
CA SER A 123 -3.34 0.21 4.22
C SER A 123 -2.83 0.56 5.61
N THR A 124 -1.50 0.60 5.74
CA THR A 124 -0.84 1.01 6.98
C THR A 124 0.41 1.83 6.67
N PRO A 125 0.71 2.89 7.45
CA PRO A 125 1.86 3.75 7.18
C PRO A 125 3.19 3.01 7.29
N SER A 126 3.29 2.01 8.18
CA SER A 126 4.55 1.30 8.47
C SER A 126 5.74 2.28 8.56
N PHE A 127 6.80 2.10 7.77
CA PHE A 127 8.02 2.91 7.78
C PHE A 127 7.92 4.26 7.05
N MET A 128 6.73 4.89 6.99
CA MET A 128 6.57 6.23 6.42
C MET A 128 7.00 7.37 7.37
N TRP A 129 7.49 7.02 8.56
CA TRP A 129 7.93 7.93 9.63
C TRP A 129 9.20 7.41 10.31
N GLU A 130 9.84 8.27 11.09
CA GLU A 130 11.04 7.92 11.85
C GLU A 130 10.71 7.00 13.03
N THR A 131 11.29 5.80 13.04
CA THR A 131 10.83 4.68 13.89
C THR A 131 11.82 4.25 14.97
N GLU A 132 12.84 5.06 15.26
CA GLU A 132 14.04 4.69 16.03
C GLU A 132 13.75 3.98 17.37
N TYR A 133 12.63 4.29 18.03
CA TYR A 133 12.18 3.65 19.28
C TYR A 133 10.76 3.05 19.22
N HIS A 134 10.19 2.93 18.02
CA HIS A 134 8.76 2.72 17.83
C HIS A 134 8.41 1.51 16.94
N TYR A 135 9.34 0.57 16.78
CA TYR A 135 9.13 -0.64 15.97
C TYR A 135 7.89 -1.46 16.36
N HIS A 136 7.45 -1.42 17.62
CA HIS A 136 6.23 -2.09 18.06
C HIS A 136 4.98 -1.53 17.35
N TYR A 137 4.89 -0.22 17.11
CA TYR A 137 3.79 0.36 16.33
C TYR A 137 3.80 -0.11 14.87
N ILE A 138 4.98 -0.38 14.31
CA ILE A 138 5.10 -0.93 12.95
C ILE A 138 4.61 -2.39 12.94
N PHE A 139 5.03 -3.18 13.91
CA PHE A 139 4.57 -4.55 14.07
C PHE A 139 3.04 -4.61 14.24
N ASP A 140 2.49 -3.80 15.13
CA ASP A 140 1.04 -3.75 15.39
C ASP A 140 0.27 -3.27 14.17
N GLY A 141 0.78 -2.23 13.48
CA GLY A 141 0.17 -1.70 12.26
C GLY A 141 0.12 -2.72 11.13
N ILE A 142 1.22 -3.44 10.88
CA ILE A 142 1.27 -4.51 9.88
C ILE A 142 0.38 -5.68 10.32
N GLY A 143 0.45 -6.08 11.60
CA GLY A 143 -0.36 -7.17 12.14
C GLY A 143 -1.86 -6.90 12.01
N ASN A 144 -2.30 -5.68 12.30
CA ASN A 144 -3.69 -5.27 12.12
C ASN A 144 -4.09 -5.24 10.64
N MET A 145 -3.22 -4.73 9.74
CA MET A 145 -3.47 -4.80 8.30
C MET A 145 -3.68 -6.26 7.84
N VAL A 146 -2.81 -7.17 8.24
CA VAL A 146 -2.92 -8.61 7.89
C VAL A 146 -4.22 -9.20 8.46
N LYS A 147 -4.56 -8.93 9.72
CA LYS A 147 -5.82 -9.39 10.34
C LYS A 147 -7.05 -8.92 9.55
N HIS A 148 -7.08 -7.65 9.14
CA HIS A 148 -8.18 -7.12 8.34
C HIS A 148 -8.27 -7.74 6.94
N VAL A 149 -7.12 -7.92 6.27
CA VAL A 149 -7.07 -8.63 4.97
C VAL A 149 -7.63 -10.04 5.12
N MET A 150 -7.18 -10.81 6.11
CA MET A 150 -7.65 -12.17 6.37
C MET A 150 -9.17 -12.23 6.65
N ARG A 151 -9.69 -11.28 7.43
CA ARG A 151 -11.14 -11.16 7.69
C ARG A 151 -11.96 -10.88 6.41
N MET A 152 -11.37 -10.19 5.43
CA MET A 152 -12.02 -9.89 4.14
C MET A 152 -11.86 -11.00 3.09
N SER A 153 -10.94 -11.95 3.35
CA SER A 153 -10.63 -13.10 2.49
C SER A 153 -11.55 -14.28 2.72
N THR A 154 -12.19 -14.38 3.89
CA THR A 154 -13.12 -15.46 4.20
C THR A 154 -14.35 -15.41 3.28
N LYS A 155 -14.66 -16.56 2.67
CA LYS A 155 -15.88 -16.80 1.90
C LYS A 155 -17.12 -16.76 2.79
#